data_AF-A0A974TR20-F1
#
_entry.id   AF-A0A974TR20-F1
#
_cell.length_a   1.000
_cell.length_b   1.000
_cell.length_c   1.000
_cell.angle_alpha   90.00
_cell.angle_beta   90.00
_cell.angle_gamma   90.00
#
_symmetry.space_group_name_H-M   'P 1'
#
loop_
_entity.id
_entity.type
_entity.pdbx_description
1 polymer ?
#
loop_
_entity_poly.entity_id
_entity_poly.type
_entity_poly.pdbx_seq_one_letter_code
_entity_poly.pdbx_strand_id
1 'polypeptide(L)' 'MEYHLSPREREVLTLMCDGKSAQEIADILGISVYTVRTHIDRLKDTFCVYKDTALVAAAFRTGVIH' A
#
# COMPACT_ATOMS: atom_id res chain seq x y z
N MET A 1 17.65 -3.38 0.17
CA MET A 1 16.60 -4.22 0.80
C MET A 1 15.57 -4.48 -0.27
N GLU A 2 15.35 -5.73 -0.63
CA GLU A 2 14.34 -6.09 -1.61
C GLU A 2 13.05 -6.43 -0.86
N TYR A 3 11.97 -5.68 -1.12
CA TYR A 3 10.68 -5.93 -0.51
C TYR A 3 9.90 -6.92 -1.38
N HIS A 4 9.68 -8.14 -0.88
CA HIS A 4 8.83 -9.12 -1.54
C HIS A 4 7.36 -8.79 -1.29
N LEU A 5 6.81 -7.91 -2.13
CA LEU A 5 5.38 -7.60 -2.12
C LEU A 5 4.63 -8.57 -3.02
N SER A 6 3.49 -9.07 -2.56
CA SER A 6 2.56 -9.77 -3.45
C SER A 6 2.04 -8.80 -4.52
N PRO A 7 1.55 -9.32 -5.67
CA PRO A 7 0.96 -8.47 -6.71
C PRO A 7 -0.11 -7.53 -6.18
N ARG A 8 -0.96 -8.03 -5.27
CA ARG A 8 -2.06 -7.27 -4.69
C ARG A 8 -1.58 -6.17 -3.73
N GLU A 9 -0.57 -6.46 -2.91
CA GLU A 9 0.05 -5.44 -2.05
C GLU A 9 0.74 -4.36 -2.87
N ARG A 10 1.37 -4.72 -3.99
CA ARG A 10 1.94 -3.73 -4.91
C ARG A 10 0.85 -2.85 -5.52
N GLU A 11 -0.25 -3.41 -6.02
CA GLU A 11 -1.38 -2.63 -6.56
C GLU A 11 -1.94 -1.65 -5.51
N VAL A 12 -2.18 -2.13 -4.29
CA VAL A 12 -2.66 -1.28 -3.19
C VAL A 12 -1.66 -0.17 -2.89
N LEU A 13 -0.36 -0.49 -2.78
CA LEU A 13 0.68 0.49 -2.48
C LEU A 13 0.82 1.54 -3.58
N THR A 14 0.73 1.15 -4.86
CA THR A 14 0.74 2.09 -6.00
C THR A 14 -0.41 3.07 -5.89
N LEU A 15 -1.64 2.60 -5.69
CA LEU A 15 -2.81 3.47 -5.59
C LEU A 15 -2.75 4.40 -4.36
N MET A 16 -2.18 3.94 -3.24
CA MET A 16 -1.90 4.81 -2.10
C MET A 16 -0.92 5.93 -2.47
N CYS A 17 0.13 5.63 -3.24
CA CYS A 17 1.10 6.61 -3.72
C CYS A 17 0.47 7.61 -4.71
N ASP A 18 -0.51 7.18 -5.48
CA ASP A 18 -1.33 8.03 -6.35
C ASP A 18 -2.34 8.91 -5.58
N GLY A 19 -2.36 8.84 -4.24
CA GLY A 19 -3.21 9.64 -3.38
C GLY A 19 -4.64 9.11 -3.24
N LYS A 20 -4.90 7.85 -3.60
CA LYS A 20 -6.22 7.23 -3.43
C LYS A 20 -6.49 6.86 -1.97
N SER A 21 -7.71 7.14 -1.53
CA SER A 21 -8.23 6.68 -0.25
C SER A 21 -8.50 5.17 -0.26
N ALA A 22 -8.55 4.54 0.91
CA ALA A 22 -8.87 3.11 1.01
C ALA A 22 -10.24 2.75 0.40
N GLN A 23 -11.19 3.70 0.38
CA GLN A 23 -12.48 3.54 -0.29
C GLN A 23 -12.31 3.53 -1.81
N GLU A 24 -11.63 4.52 -2.39
CA GLU A 24 -11.37 4.56 -3.83
C GLU A 24 -10.58 3.34 -4.30
N ILE A 25 -9.59 2.89 -3.51
CA ILE A 25 -8.82 1.67 -3.80
C ILE A 25 -9.73 0.46 -3.83
N ALA A 26 -10.66 0.34 -2.88
CA ALA A 26 -11.62 -0.76 -2.82
C ALA A 26 -12.51 -0.78 -4.08
N ASP A 27 -12.99 0.40 -4.49
CA ASP A 27 -13.82 0.56 -5.67
C ASP A 27 -13.05 0.23 -6.97
N ILE A 28 -11.80 0.70 -7.10
CA ILE A 28 -10.91 0.42 -8.25
C ILE A 28 -10.59 -1.07 -8.35
N LEU A 29 -10.28 -1.70 -7.22
CA LEU A 29 -9.83 -3.09 -7.17
C LEU A 29 -10.98 -4.10 -7.09
N GLY A 30 -12.23 -3.65 -6.97
CA GLY A 30 -13.43 -4.49 -6.88
C GLY A 30 -13.48 -5.37 -5.64
N ILE A 31 -12.93 -4.90 -4.51
CA ILE A 31 -12.85 -5.64 -3.24
C ILE A 31 -13.39 -4.80 -2.08
N SER A 32 -13.57 -5.42 -0.91
CA SER A 32 -14.02 -4.66 0.27
C SER A 32 -12.93 -3.72 0.80
N VAL A 33 -13.35 -2.58 1.35
CA VAL A 33 -12.44 -1.63 2.05
C VAL A 33 -11.71 -2.31 3.21
N TYR A 34 -12.34 -3.28 3.87
CA TYR A 34 -11.72 -4.07 4.93
C TYR A 34 -10.54 -4.91 4.39
N THR A 35 -10.72 -5.52 3.22
CA THR A 35 -9.65 -6.24 2.52
C THR A 35 -8.51 -5.31 2.14
N VAL A 36 -8.81 -4.10 1.63
CA VAL A 36 -7.79 -3.08 1.34
C VAL A 36 -7.01 -2.72 2.61
N ARG A 37 -7.69 -2.45 3.73
CA ARG A 37 -7.03 -2.14 5.01
C ARG A 37 -6.12 -3.26 5.48
N THR A 38 -6.53 -4.52 5.30
CA THR A 38 -5.70 -5.68 5.63
C THR A 38 -4.40 -5.70 4.80
N HIS A 39 -4.47 -5.35 3.51
CA HIS A 39 -3.26 -5.19 2.69
C HIS A 39 -2.39 -4.02 3.17
N ILE A 40 -2.99 -2.89 3.55
CA ILE A 40 -2.25 -1.73 4.09
C ILE A 40 -1.53 -2.10 5.39
N ASP A 41 -2.16 -2.87 6.27
CA ASP A 41 -1.55 -3.28 7.54
C ASP A 41 -0.37 -4.24 7.32
N ARG A 42 -0.48 -5.18 6.37
CA ARG A 42 0.65 -6.04 5.98
C ARG A 42 1.80 -5.25 5.36
N LEU A 43 1.48 -4.25 4.54
CA LEU A 43 2.46 -3.33 3.98
C LEU A 43 3.16 -2.55 5.10
N LYS A 44 2.41 -2.01 6.07
CA LYS A 44 2.99 -1.34 7.24
C LYS A 44 3.97 -2.21 8.02
N ASP A 45 3.61 -3.47 8.27
CA ASP A 45 4.51 -4.43 8.91
C ASP A 45 5.75 -4.70 8.07
N THR A 46 5.58 -4.89 6.76
CA THR A 46 6.68 -5.14 5.82
C THR A 46 7.67 -3.98 5.75
N PHE A 47 7.17 -2.74 5.80
CA PHE A 47 7.98 -1.52 5.77
C PHE A 47 8.38 -1.03 7.17
N CYS A 48 7.96 -1.70 8.24
CA CYS A 48 8.17 -1.31 9.65
C CYS A 48 7.70 0.13 9.96
N VAL A 49 6.50 0.49 9.53
CA VAL A 49 5.92 1.83 9.72
C VAL A 49 4.51 1.77 10.30
N TYR A 50 4.12 2.77 11.09
CA TYR A 50 2.80 2.79 11.75
C TYR A 50 1.75 3.66 11.03
N LYS A 51 2.18 4.58 10.16
CA LYS A 51 1.30 5.55 9.49
C LYS A 51 1.28 5.35 7.98
N ASP A 52 0.12 5.54 7.36
CA ASP A 52 -0.08 5.44 5.92
C ASP A 52 0.83 6.41 5.15
N THR A 53 0.98 7.64 5.65
CA THR A 53 1.89 8.64 5.08
C THR A 53 3.36 8.21 5.17
N ALA A 54 3.73 7.53 6.26
CA ALA A 54 5.08 6.98 6.42
C ALA A 54 5.32 5.80 5.46
N LEU A 55 4.29 4.99 5.18
CA LEU A 55 4.33 3.91 4.18
C LEU A 55 4.52 4.46 2.77
N VAL A 56 3.73 5.45 2.36
CA VAL A 56 3.88 6.12 1.06
C VAL A 56 5.28 6.73 0.92
N ALA A 57 5.74 7.45 1.95
CA ALA A 57 7.08 8.03 1.92
C ALA A 57 8.19 6.96 1.90
N ALA A 58 8.00 5.81 2.56
CA ALA A 58 8.93 4.69 2.51
C ALA A 58 8.98 4.06 1.11
N ALA A 59 7.83 3.87 0.46
CA ALA A 59 7.74 3.30 -0.88
C ALA A 59 8.54 4.11 -1.93
N PHE A 60 8.47 5.44 -1.86
CA PHE A 60 9.28 6.32 -2.71
C PHE A 60 10.77 6.28 -2.35
N ARG A 61 11.12 6.29 -1.06
CA ARG A 61 12.53 6.26 -0.61
C ARG A 61 13.25 4.96 -0.99
N THR A 62 12.52 3.85 -1.03
CA THR A 62 13.08 2.52 -1.32
C THR A 62 13.10 2.20 -2.81
N GLY A 63 12.50 3.05 -3.65
CA GLY A 63 12.41 2.84 -5.11
C GLY A 63 11.48 1.69 -5.51
N VAL A 64 10.68 1.15 -4.57
CA VAL A 64 9.69 0.11 -4.86
C VAL A 64 8.58 0.65 -5.76
N ILE A 65 8.23 1.92 -5.55
CA ILE A 65 7.34 2.72 -6.39
C ILE A 65 8.16 3.92 -6.89
N HIS A 66 8.02 4.27 -8.16
CA HIS A 66 8.73 5.37 -8.83
C HIS A 66 7.80 6.12 -9.78
#